data_AF-A0A3B0XJC4-F1
#
_entry.id   AF-A0A3B0XJC4-F1
#
_cell.length_a   1.000
_cell.length_b   1.000
_cell.length_c   1.000
_cell.angle_alpha   90.00
_cell.angle_beta   90.00
_cell.angle_gamma   90.00
#
_symmetry.space_group_name_H-M   'P 1'
#
loop_
_entity.id
_entity.type
_entity.pdbx_description
1 polymer ?
#
loop_
_entity_poly.entity_id
_entity_poly.type
_entity_poly.pdbx_seq_one_letter_code
_entity_poly.pdbx_strand_id
1 'polypeptide(L)' 'MFSFISMNRKGKPLENYESILKLISETKTKGGLKIKSGLDTKQYTKGKKIKEEDFDNLSLEFKSKFPL' A
#
# COMPACT_ATOMS: atom_id res chain seq x y z
N MET A 1 4.39 -5.59 4.89
CA MET A 1 3.63 -5.97 3.67
C MET A 1 4.48 -5.81 2.42
N PHE A 2 5.01 -4.61 2.12
CA PHE A 2 5.84 -4.36 0.93
C PHE A 2 7.04 -5.32 0.78
N SER A 3 7.69 -5.70 1.89
CA SER A 3 8.77 -6.69 1.90
C SER A 3 8.36 -8.07 1.35
N PHE A 4 7.14 -8.55 1.66
CA PHE A 4 6.64 -9.84 1.17
C PHE A 4 6.38 -9.82 -0.33
N ILE A 5 5.88 -8.70 -0.86
CA ILE A 5 5.66 -8.49 -2.29
C ILE A 5 7.01 -8.53 -3.02
N SER A 6 8.01 -7.81 -2.49
CA SER A 6 9.36 -7.81 -3.05
C SER A 6 10.00 -9.20 -3.03
N MET A 7 9.80 -9.97 -1.97
CA MET A 7 10.32 -11.34 -1.85
C MET A 7 9.66 -12.32 -2.85
N ASN A 8 8.41 -12.06 -3.26
CA ASN A 8 7.73 -12.88 -4.28
C ASN A 8 8.21 -12.58 -5.71
N ARG A 9 9.01 -11.53 -5.95
CA ARG A 9 9.61 -11.25 -7.27
C ARG A 9 10.66 -12.31 -7.61
N LYS A 10 10.23 -13.40 -8.27
CA LYS A 10 11.08 -14.51 -8.75
C LYS A 10 11.93 -14.14 -9.98
N GLY A 11 12.48 -12.93 -10.04
CA GLY A 11 13.21 -12.45 -11.22
C GLY A 11 12.35 -12.24 -12.48
N LYS A 12 11.01 -12.26 -12.35
CA LYS A 12 10.10 -11.95 -13.46
C LYS A 12 10.11 -10.44 -13.74
N PRO A 13 10.31 -10.01 -14.99
CA PRO A 13 10.26 -8.61 -15.33
C PRO A 13 8.84 -8.07 -15.15
N LEU A 14 8.74 -6.83 -14.69
CA LEU A 14 7.47 -6.16 -14.43
C LEU A 14 7.09 -5.27 -15.61
N GLU A 15 6.81 -5.91 -16.73
CA GLU A 15 6.68 -5.24 -18.02
C GLU A 15 5.32 -4.58 -18.22
N ASN A 16 4.28 -5.08 -17.55
CA ASN A 16 2.93 -4.57 -17.68
C ASN A 16 2.14 -4.67 -16.37
N TYR A 17 1.04 -3.91 -16.31
CA TYR A 17 0.16 -3.84 -15.13
C TYR A 17 -0.40 -5.21 -14.74
N GLU A 18 -0.78 -6.04 -15.71
CA GLU A 18 -1.34 -7.37 -15.45
C GLU A 18 -0.34 -8.27 -14.70
N SER A 19 0.91 -8.28 -15.16
CA SER A 19 2.00 -9.06 -14.55
C SER A 19 2.30 -8.59 -13.13
N ILE A 20 2.28 -7.28 -12.91
CA ILE A 20 2.44 -6.68 -11.58
C ILE A 20 1.28 -7.07 -10.65
N LEU A 21 0.04 -6.93 -11.12
CA LEU A 21 -1.16 -7.23 -10.33
C LEU A 21 -1.20 -8.70 -9.93
N LYS A 22 -0.93 -9.59 -10.88
CA LYS A 22 -0.84 -11.04 -10.63
C LYS A 22 0.19 -11.36 -9.56
N LEU A 23 1.40 -10.82 -9.68
CA LEU A 23 2.46 -11.08 -8.71
C LEU A 23 2.13 -10.61 -7.30
N ILE A 24 1.52 -9.42 -7.18
CA ILE A 24 1.10 -8.87 -5.89
C ILE A 24 -0.02 -9.75 -5.29
N SER A 25 -1.02 -10.13 -6.09
CA SER A 25 -2.14 -10.97 -5.61
C SER A 25 -1.72 -12.36 -5.15
N GLU A 26 -0.65 -12.91 -5.73
CA GLU A 26 -0.08 -14.21 -5.35
C GLU A 26 0.69 -14.16 -4.03
N THR A 27 1.00 -12.96 -3.51
CA THR A 27 1.77 -12.80 -2.27
C THR A 27 0.93 -13.21 -1.06
N LYS A 28 1.50 -14.11 -0.24
CA LYS A 28 0.93 -14.55 1.04
C LYS A 28 1.86 -14.16 2.18
N THR A 29 1.31 -13.64 3.27
CA THR A 29 2.11 -13.41 4.48
C THR A 29 2.28 -14.71 5.26
N LYS A 30 3.27 -14.77 6.16
CA LYS A 30 3.47 -15.93 7.05
C LYS A 30 2.22 -16.27 7.89
N GLY A 31 1.39 -15.27 8.18
CA GLY A 31 0.11 -15.42 8.88
C GLY A 31 -1.07 -15.79 7.98
N GLY A 32 -0.85 -16.13 6.70
CA GLY A 32 -1.90 -16.62 5.80
C GLY A 32 -2.79 -15.54 5.16
N LEU A 33 -2.48 -14.25 5.37
CA LEU A 33 -3.24 -13.16 4.73
C LEU A 33 -3.02 -13.20 3.21
N LYS A 34 -4.13 -13.09 2.46
CA LYS A 34 -4.15 -12.97 1.01
C LYS A 34 -4.30 -11.50 0.61
N ILE A 35 -3.57 -11.09 -0.42
CA ILE A 35 -3.61 -9.72 -0.93
C ILE A 35 -4.58 -9.65 -2.12
N LYS A 36 -5.44 -8.62 -2.14
CA LYS A 36 -6.18 -8.22 -3.34
C LYS A 36 -5.48 -7.02 -3.97
N SER A 37 -5.32 -7.05 -5.28
CA SER A 37 -4.68 -5.99 -6.07
C SER A 37 -5.59 -5.59 -7.23
N GLY A 38 -5.56 -4.31 -7.58
CA GLY A 38 -6.29 -3.75 -8.71
C GLY A 38 -5.60 -2.50 -9.22
N LEU A 39 -5.85 -2.16 -10.48
CA LEU A 39 -5.35 -0.91 -11.06
C LEU A 39 -6.20 0.24 -10.54
N ASP A 40 -5.55 1.23 -9.93
CA ASP A 40 -6.19 2.49 -9.58
C ASP A 40 -5.82 3.55 -10.63
N THR A 41 -6.81 3.94 -11.43
CA THR A 41 -6.66 4.93 -12.49
C THR A 41 -7.06 6.34 -12.04
N LYS A 42 -7.39 6.52 -10.76
CA LYS A 42 -7.74 7.83 -10.22
C LYS A 42 -6.56 8.78 -10.29
N GLN A 43 -6.85 10.02 -10.67
CA GLN A 43 -5.88 11.10 -10.58
C GLN A 43 -5.96 11.72 -9.18
N TYR A 44 -4.84 11.67 -8.46
CA TYR A 44 -4.71 12.26 -7.14
C TYR A 44 -4.05 13.63 -7.24
N THR A 45 -4.83 14.69 -7.08
CA THR A 45 -4.32 16.06 -7.08
C THR A 45 -3.35 16.27 -5.92
N LYS A 46 -2.15 16.74 -6.23
CA LYS A 46 -1.13 17.07 -5.21
C LYS A 46 -1.49 18.39 -4.51
N GLY A 47 -0.96 18.57 -3.30
CA GLY A 47 -1.06 19.84 -2.57
C GLY A 47 -2.45 20.18 -2.05
N LYS A 48 -3.37 19.21 -2.01
CA LYS A 48 -4.68 19.38 -1.37
C LYS A 48 -4.47 19.69 0.12
N LYS A 49 -4.64 20.94 0.51
CA LYS A 49 -4.64 21.35 1.92
C LYS A 49 -5.93 20.88 2.58
N ILE A 50 -5.78 20.27 3.75
CA ILE A 50 -6.88 19.93 4.64
C ILE A 50 -7.01 21.10 5.62
N LYS A 51 -8.24 21.51 5.94
CA LYS A 51 -8.47 22.53 6.96
C LYS A 51 -8.16 21.93 8.33
N GLU A 52 -7.72 22.77 9.27
CA GLU A 52 -7.50 22.32 10.66
C GLU A 52 -8.78 21.71 11.25
N GLU A 53 -9.94 22.32 10.96
CA GLU A 53 -11.27 21.83 11.32
C GLU A 53 -11.52 20.37 10.88
N ASP A 54 -11.18 20.04 9.64
CA ASP A 54 -11.36 18.69 9.08
C ASP A 54 -10.39 17.69 9.71
N PHE A 55 -9.21 18.18 10.10
CA PHE A 55 -8.17 17.37 10.73
C PHE A 55 -8.51 17.06 12.20
N ASP A 56 -9.08 18.02 12.93
CA ASP A 56 -9.52 17.87 14.32
C ASP A 56 -10.67 16.88 14.47
N ASN A 57 -11.49 16.72 13.42
CA ASN A 57 -12.55 15.72 13.37
C ASN A 57 -12.03 14.28 13.19
N LEU A 58 -10.73 14.08 12.95
CA LEU A 58 -10.14 12.75 12.85
C LEU A 58 -9.86 12.20 14.24
N SER A 59 -10.37 11.01 14.54
CA SER A 59 -10.05 10.26 15.77
C SER A 59 -8.64 9.64 15.69
N LEU A 60 -7.60 10.46 15.62
CA LEU A 60 -6.20 10.04 15.55
C LEU A 60 -5.50 10.18 16.91
N GLU A 61 -4.88 9.11 17.39
CA GLU A 61 -3.95 9.17 18.51
C GLU A 61 -2.51 9.35 18.00
N PHE A 62 -1.92 10.52 18.25
CA PHE A 62 -0.50 10.74 17.98
C PHE A 62 0.35 10.02 19.04
N LYS A 63 0.83 8.81 18.73
CA LYS A 63 1.83 8.13 19.56
C LYS A 63 3.23 8.66 19.23
N SER A 64 3.87 9.31 20.21
CA SER A 64 5.16 9.98 20.06
C SER A 64 6.39 9.08 20.02
N LYS A 65 6.24 7.75 20.09
CA LYS A 65 7.37 6.82 20.21
C LYS A 65 7.20 5.57 19.37
N PHE A 66 7.96 5.50 18.28
CA PHE A 66 8.51 4.24 17.81
C PHE A 66 9.87 4.08 18.49
N PRO A 67 10.06 3.12 19.43
CA PRO A 67 11.39 2.80 19.91
C PRO A 67 12.22 2.27 18.72
N LEU A 68 13.42 2.84 18.55
CA LEU A 68 14.45 2.38 17.61
C LEU A 68 14.94 0.98 18.00
#